data_AF-A0A7S3F9Q7-F1
#
_entry.id   AF-A0A7S3F9Q7-F1
#
_cell.length_a   1.000
_cell.length_b   1.000
_cell.length_c   1.000
_cell.angle_alpha   90.00
_cell.angle_beta   90.00
_cell.angle_gamma   90.00
#
_symmetry.space_group_name_H-M   'P 1'
#
loop_
_entity.id
_entity.type
_entity.pdbx_description
1 polymer ?
#
loop_
_entity_poly.entity_id
_entity_poly.type
_entity_poly.pdbx_seq_one_letter_code
_entity_poly.pdbx_strand_id
1 'polypeptide(L)'
;AASLGCKLELVTSSLDTSCLRQAPPAGAPGSCTFPPTVNNGAAWAVAKAAARSLVASPEDVWDAQPTMGGEDFAYFLEKIPGAMVFLGIGNATLGTDVNLHSPRFQMDEAQLHLGAALHVEFALRSLSDLASPASKLGCSRVLEGAGSDDDDPRMAAQCAQGTALEAED
;
A
#
# COMPACT_ATOMS: atom_id res chain seq x y z
N ALA A 1 13.54 31.41 -2.80
CA ALA A 1 12.24 30.98 -3.35
C ALA A 1 11.94 29.60 -2.76
N ALA A 2 11.01 29.52 -1.81
CA ALA A 2 10.61 28.25 -1.21
C ALA A 2 9.72 27.52 -2.21
N SER A 3 10.11 26.31 -2.65
CA SER A 3 9.24 25.47 -3.45
C SER A 3 8.05 25.04 -2.59
N LEU A 4 6.85 25.43 -3.02
CA LEU A 4 5.56 24.92 -2.57
C LEU A 4 5.35 23.48 -3.08
N GLY A 5 6.35 22.60 -2.87
CA GLY A 5 6.30 21.21 -3.32
C GLY A 5 5.23 20.47 -2.52
N CYS A 6 4.17 20.04 -3.23
CA CYS A 6 3.26 19.02 -2.73
C CYS A 6 4.07 17.77 -2.40
N LYS A 7 3.65 16.96 -1.45
CA LYS A 7 4.51 15.89 -0.95
C LYS A 7 3.68 14.66 -0.66
N LEU A 8 3.95 13.54 -1.34
CA LEU A 8 3.28 12.26 -1.14
C LEU A 8 4.29 11.25 -0.60
N GLU A 9 3.92 10.63 0.51
CA GLU A 9 4.76 9.68 1.21
C GLU A 9 4.17 8.28 1.05
N LEU A 10 4.89 7.39 0.39
CA LEU A 10 4.40 6.06 0.08
C LEU A 10 5.02 5.07 1.09
N VAL A 11 4.25 4.29 1.83
CA VAL A 11 4.80 3.33 2.83
C VAL A 11 5.12 1.98 2.19
N THR A 12 6.35 1.47 2.31
CA THR A 12 6.67 0.14 1.76
C THR A 12 6.26 -1.01 2.69
N SER A 13 6.23 -0.77 4.01
CA SER A 13 5.74 -1.68 5.06
C SER A 13 5.66 -0.92 6.39
N SER A 14 4.81 -1.31 7.35
CA SER A 14 4.77 -0.62 8.65
C SER A 14 5.69 -1.20 9.73
N LEU A 15 6.11 -2.48 9.72
CA LEU A 15 6.74 -3.06 10.91
C LEU A 15 8.02 -3.87 10.70
N ASP A 16 8.86 -3.80 11.76
CA ASP A 16 9.91 -4.75 12.08
C ASP A 16 9.29 -6.15 12.32
N THR A 17 9.77 -7.14 11.57
CA THR A 17 9.31 -8.54 11.60
C THR A 17 9.46 -9.24 12.96
N SER A 18 10.03 -8.58 13.97
CA SER A 18 10.16 -9.11 15.34
C SER A 18 8.82 -9.48 15.99
N CYS A 19 7.74 -8.73 15.74
CA CYS A 19 6.40 -9.01 16.27
C CYS A 19 5.84 -10.35 15.74
N LEU A 20 6.16 -10.72 14.48
CA LEU A 20 5.71 -11.97 13.85
C LEU A 20 6.37 -13.23 14.44
N ARG A 21 7.58 -13.11 15.03
CA ARG A 21 8.32 -14.27 15.56
C ARG A 21 7.94 -14.63 17.00
N GLN A 22 7.21 -13.77 17.68
CA GLN A 22 6.94 -13.90 19.12
C GLN A 22 5.47 -13.66 19.49
N ALA A 23 4.52 -13.78 18.56
CA ALA A 23 3.12 -13.50 18.88
C ALA A 23 2.61 -14.51 19.94
N PRO A 24 2.34 -14.09 21.20
CA PRO A 24 1.59 -14.92 22.14
C PRO A 24 0.16 -15.12 21.61
N PRO A 25 -0.58 -16.13 22.11
CA PRO A 25 -1.94 -16.41 21.64
C PRO A 25 -2.82 -15.15 21.63
N ALA A 26 -3.71 -15.05 20.64
CA ALA A 26 -4.60 -13.91 20.48
C ALA A 26 -5.30 -13.55 21.81
N GLY A 27 -5.12 -12.31 22.27
CA GLY A 27 -5.66 -11.83 23.54
C GLY A 27 -4.70 -11.88 24.73
N ALA A 28 -3.46 -12.36 24.57
CA ALA A 28 -2.43 -12.25 25.60
C ALA A 28 -1.84 -10.83 25.68
N PRO A 29 -1.44 -10.34 26.87
CA PRO A 29 -0.69 -9.10 27.00
C PRO A 29 0.59 -9.16 26.16
N GLY A 30 0.77 -8.21 25.24
CA GLY A 30 1.90 -8.20 24.29
C GLY A 30 1.64 -8.93 22.96
N SER A 31 0.42 -9.41 22.70
CA SER A 31 0.02 -9.85 21.35
C SER A 31 -0.13 -8.65 20.42
N CYS A 32 0.43 -8.75 19.21
CA CYS A 32 0.25 -7.75 18.16
C CYS A 32 -1.25 -7.72 17.82
N THR A 33 -1.92 -6.59 18.05
CA THR A 33 -3.38 -6.46 17.91
C THR A 33 -3.83 -6.58 16.45
N PHE A 34 -2.93 -6.24 15.51
CA PHE A 34 -3.15 -6.27 14.07
C PHE A 34 -1.94 -6.92 13.38
N PRO A 35 -2.11 -7.61 12.24
CA PRO A 35 -1.00 -8.00 11.39
C PRO A 35 -0.27 -6.75 10.86
N PRO A 36 0.99 -6.88 10.42
CA PRO A 36 1.70 -5.75 9.84
C PRO A 36 1.07 -5.31 8.51
N THR A 37 0.94 -4.00 8.29
CA THR A 37 0.51 -3.47 7.00
C THR A 37 1.65 -3.61 6.00
N VAL A 38 1.46 -4.51 5.02
CA VAL A 38 2.45 -4.80 3.98
C VAL A 38 1.82 -4.58 2.61
N ASN A 39 2.40 -3.65 1.84
CA ASN A 39 1.92 -3.36 0.50
C ASN A 39 2.29 -4.46 -0.50
N ASN A 40 1.34 -4.85 -1.34
CA ASN A 40 1.61 -5.74 -2.46
C ASN A 40 2.46 -5.01 -3.52
N GLY A 41 3.49 -5.66 -4.06
CA GLY A 41 4.43 -5.03 -5.00
C GLY A 41 3.79 -4.52 -6.31
N ALA A 42 2.78 -5.21 -6.86
CA ALA A 42 2.08 -4.78 -8.06
C ALA A 42 1.15 -3.60 -7.77
N ALA A 43 0.34 -3.70 -6.72
CA ALA A 43 -0.53 -2.60 -6.28
C ALA A 43 0.29 -1.35 -5.91
N TRP A 44 1.43 -1.55 -5.25
CA TRP A 44 2.38 -0.50 -4.93
C TRP A 44 2.91 0.22 -6.17
N ALA A 45 3.29 -0.52 -7.21
CA ALA A 45 3.77 0.06 -8.46
C ALA A 45 2.68 0.93 -9.11
N VAL A 46 1.42 0.49 -9.07
CA VAL A 46 0.28 1.26 -9.57
C VAL A 46 0.06 2.52 -8.74
N ALA A 47 0.07 2.42 -7.41
CA ALA A 47 -0.06 3.57 -6.50
C ALA A 47 1.06 4.61 -6.71
N LYS A 48 2.31 4.16 -6.86
CA LYS A 48 3.45 5.05 -7.13
C LYS A 48 3.36 5.72 -8.49
N ALA A 49 2.86 5.01 -9.51
CA ALA A 49 2.62 5.61 -10.83
C ALA A 49 1.49 6.64 -10.81
N ALA A 50 0.38 6.34 -10.13
CA ALA A 50 -0.74 7.25 -9.93
C ALA A 50 -0.29 8.54 -9.20
N ALA A 51 0.46 8.38 -8.11
CA ALA A 51 1.04 9.48 -7.36
C ALA A 51 1.89 10.41 -8.22
N ARG A 52 2.84 9.84 -8.98
CA ARG A 52 3.76 10.61 -9.84
C ARG A 52 3.07 11.36 -10.96
N SER A 53 1.90 10.91 -11.42
CA SER A 53 1.12 11.65 -12.43
C SER A 53 0.35 12.85 -11.88
N LEU A 54 0.21 12.96 -10.56
CA LEU A 54 -0.62 13.99 -9.92
C LEU A 54 0.19 15.13 -9.29
N VAL A 55 1.47 14.90 -9.00
CA VAL A 55 2.35 15.92 -8.41
C VAL A 55 3.09 16.71 -9.49
N ALA A 56 3.53 17.92 -9.15
CA ALA A 56 4.29 18.76 -10.06
C ALA A 56 5.67 18.17 -10.38
N SER A 57 6.27 17.47 -9.42
CA SER A 57 7.63 16.96 -9.55
C SER A 57 7.74 15.52 -9.05
N PRO A 58 8.39 14.59 -9.77
CA PRO A 58 8.48 13.19 -9.34
C PRO A 58 9.16 12.96 -7.98
N GLU A 59 10.04 13.87 -7.55
CA GLU A 59 10.71 13.85 -6.24
C GLU A 59 9.77 14.18 -5.07
N ASP A 60 8.60 14.74 -5.36
CA ASP A 60 7.54 14.94 -4.38
C ASP A 60 6.90 13.61 -3.96
N VAL A 61 7.27 12.50 -4.60
CA VAL A 61 6.85 11.14 -4.26
C VAL A 61 8.04 10.34 -3.78
N TRP A 62 8.05 9.95 -2.51
CA TRP A 62 9.14 9.15 -1.93
C TRP A 62 8.65 7.98 -1.08
N ASP A 63 9.57 7.06 -0.77
CA ASP A 63 9.30 5.90 0.06
C ASP A 63 9.46 6.27 1.54
N ALA A 64 8.35 6.21 2.27
CA ALA A 64 8.24 6.38 3.71
C ALA A 64 9.02 5.29 4.44
N GLN A 65 9.55 5.66 5.60
CA GLN A 65 10.08 4.67 6.52
C GLN A 65 8.94 3.90 7.20
N PRO A 66 9.13 2.60 7.50
CA PRO A 66 8.20 1.84 8.32
C PRO A 66 7.93 2.50 9.67
N THR A 67 6.68 2.47 10.12
CA THR A 67 6.24 3.11 11.37
C THR A 67 5.73 2.09 12.38
N MET A 68 6.10 2.22 13.65
CA MET A 68 5.63 1.31 14.72
C MET A 68 4.11 1.32 14.99
N GLY A 69 3.33 2.15 14.28
CA GLY A 69 1.87 2.15 14.35
C GLY A 69 1.26 0.88 13.76
N GLY A 70 0.22 0.37 14.43
CA GLY A 70 -0.65 -0.68 13.90
C GLY A 70 -1.84 -0.08 13.15
N GLU A 71 -2.28 -0.75 12.09
CA GLU A 71 -3.34 -0.28 11.19
C GLU A 71 -4.19 -1.49 10.75
N ASP A 72 -5.51 -1.38 10.87
CA ASP A 72 -6.41 -2.51 10.62
C ASP A 72 -6.60 -2.79 9.12
N PHE A 73 -6.22 -1.84 8.25
CA PHE A 73 -6.14 -2.04 6.81
C PHE A 73 -5.27 -3.25 6.42
N ALA A 74 -4.33 -3.64 7.29
CA ALA A 74 -3.51 -4.83 7.13
C ALA A 74 -4.33 -6.11 6.89
N TYR A 75 -5.51 -6.25 7.50
CA TYR A 75 -6.36 -7.42 7.28
C TYR A 75 -6.88 -7.54 5.85
N PHE A 76 -7.12 -6.41 5.16
CA PHE A 76 -7.48 -6.44 3.74
C PHE A 76 -6.28 -6.88 2.90
N LEU A 77 -5.09 -6.37 3.23
CA LEU A 77 -3.84 -6.69 2.52
C LEU A 77 -3.40 -8.15 2.67
N GLU A 78 -3.88 -8.87 3.69
CA GLU A 78 -3.69 -10.33 3.79
C GLU A 78 -4.54 -11.13 2.78
N LYS A 79 -5.60 -10.53 2.24
CA LYS A 79 -6.59 -11.24 1.40
C LYS A 79 -6.54 -10.81 -0.06
N ILE A 80 -6.28 -9.54 -0.32
CA ILE A 80 -6.30 -8.97 -1.68
C ILE A 80 -5.07 -8.11 -1.92
N PRO A 81 -4.52 -8.09 -3.15
CA PRO A 81 -3.49 -7.14 -3.53
C PRO A 81 -3.96 -5.70 -3.31
N GLY A 82 -3.23 -4.96 -2.48
CA GLY A 82 -3.53 -3.56 -2.19
C GLY A 82 -2.28 -2.79 -1.76
N ALA A 83 -2.44 -1.46 -1.68
CA ALA A 83 -1.39 -0.57 -1.23
C ALA A 83 -1.98 0.54 -0.35
N MET A 84 -1.36 0.77 0.80
CA MET A 84 -1.60 1.91 1.68
C MET A 84 -0.51 2.95 1.50
N VAL A 85 -0.90 4.22 1.49
CA VAL A 85 -0.03 5.36 1.21
C VAL A 85 -0.33 6.49 2.19
N PHE A 86 0.66 7.30 2.53
CA PHE A 86 0.47 8.53 3.27
C PHE A 86 0.31 9.72 2.30
N LEU A 87 -0.68 10.55 2.60
CA LEU A 87 -0.81 11.87 1.98
C LEU A 87 -0.03 12.88 2.82
N GLY A 88 0.96 13.56 2.24
CA GLY A 88 1.70 14.59 2.95
C GLY A 88 0.84 15.83 3.15
N ILE A 89 0.29 15.95 4.36
CA ILE A 89 -0.55 17.07 4.82
C ILE A 89 0.21 18.03 5.77
N GLY A 90 1.50 17.77 6.00
CA GLY A 90 2.33 18.51 6.93
C GLY A 90 2.96 19.74 6.28
N ASN A 91 2.76 20.90 6.91
CA ASN A 91 3.31 22.17 6.46
C ASN A 91 3.74 23.01 7.66
N ALA A 92 5.05 23.11 7.89
CA ALA A 92 5.62 23.85 9.01
C ALA A 92 5.27 25.35 8.99
N THR A 93 5.02 25.94 7.82
CA THR A 93 4.61 27.35 7.72
C THR A 93 3.17 27.58 8.17
N LEU A 94 2.33 26.54 8.06
CA LEU A 94 0.94 26.54 8.53
C LEU A 94 0.80 25.92 9.92
N GLY A 95 1.86 25.35 10.48
CA GLY A 95 1.85 24.64 11.77
C GLY A 95 1.08 23.31 11.75
N THR A 96 0.95 22.68 10.58
CA THR A 96 0.25 21.40 10.39
C THR A 96 1.19 20.19 10.40
N ASP A 97 2.43 20.37 10.85
CA ASP A 97 3.48 19.36 10.97
C ASP A 97 3.48 18.65 12.35
N VAL A 98 2.38 18.75 13.09
CA VAL A 98 2.18 18.08 14.37
C VAL A 98 1.69 16.65 14.14
N ASN A 99 2.29 15.68 14.84
CA ASN A 99 1.96 14.26 14.72
C ASN A 99 0.48 13.95 14.98
N LEU A 100 -0.02 12.94 14.25
CA LEU A 100 -1.21 12.14 14.52
C LEU A 100 -1.28 11.76 16.03
N HIS A 101 -2.49 11.78 16.60
CA HIS A 101 -2.83 11.62 18.03
C HIS A 101 -2.49 12.77 18.99
N SER A 102 -1.88 13.85 18.51
CA SER A 102 -1.71 15.06 19.32
C SER A 102 -3.02 15.87 19.43
N PRO A 103 -3.36 16.47 20.58
CA PRO A 103 -4.50 17.41 20.69
C PRO A 103 -4.28 18.70 19.90
N ARG A 104 -3.07 18.94 19.39
CA ARG A 104 -2.72 20.07 18.51
C ARG A 104 -2.66 19.68 17.04
N PHE A 105 -3.04 18.45 16.70
CA PHE A 105 -3.05 17.98 15.31
C PHE A 105 -3.94 18.89 14.46
N GLN A 106 -3.37 19.31 13.33
CA GLN A 106 -4.04 20.05 12.26
C GLN A 106 -3.50 19.52 10.94
N MET A 107 -4.25 19.70 9.86
CA MET A 107 -3.88 19.23 8.53
C MET A 107 -3.91 20.38 7.51
N ASP A 108 -3.00 20.35 6.54
CA ASP A 108 -3.08 21.25 5.38
C ASP A 108 -4.19 20.76 4.43
N GLU A 109 -5.38 21.33 4.58
CA GLU A 109 -6.56 20.97 3.77
C GLU A 109 -6.37 21.23 2.28
N ALA A 110 -5.42 22.09 1.91
CA ALA A 110 -5.09 22.31 0.51
C ALA A 110 -4.56 21.03 -0.15
N GLN A 111 -4.12 20.01 0.60
CA GLN A 111 -3.64 18.74 0.07
C GLN A 111 -4.74 17.69 -0.15
N LEU A 112 -5.95 17.88 0.40
CA LEU A 112 -7.01 16.85 0.37
C LEU A 112 -7.46 16.48 -1.05
N HIS A 113 -7.45 17.44 -1.98
CA HIS A 113 -7.79 17.18 -3.38
C HIS A 113 -6.82 16.18 -4.05
N LEU A 114 -5.54 16.18 -3.66
CA LEU A 114 -4.58 15.18 -4.15
C LEU A 114 -4.90 13.79 -3.63
N GLY A 115 -5.33 13.66 -2.36
CA GLY A 115 -5.78 12.37 -1.82
C GLY A 115 -6.95 11.77 -2.59
N ALA A 116 -7.95 12.60 -2.93
CA ALA A 116 -9.08 12.19 -3.76
C ALA A 116 -8.65 11.81 -5.19
N ALA A 117 -7.82 12.64 -5.82
CA ALA A 117 -7.30 12.38 -7.16
C ALA A 117 -6.46 11.09 -7.21
N LEU A 118 -5.67 10.82 -6.16
CA LEU A 118 -4.87 9.60 -6.04
C LEU A 118 -5.71 8.34 -6.01
N HIS A 119 -6.81 8.34 -5.25
CA HIS A 119 -7.73 7.21 -5.22
C HIS A 119 -8.40 6.98 -6.58
N VAL A 120 -8.82 8.05 -7.25
CA VAL A 120 -9.40 7.98 -8.60
C VAL A 120 -8.38 7.41 -9.60
N GLU A 121 -7.14 7.93 -9.62
CA GLU A 121 -6.14 7.44 -10.55
C GLU A 121 -5.69 6.01 -10.26
N PHE A 122 -5.58 5.66 -8.98
CA PHE A 122 -5.32 4.28 -8.58
C PHE A 122 -6.42 3.34 -9.09
N ALA A 123 -7.69 3.72 -8.94
CA ALA A 123 -8.81 2.92 -9.41
C ALA A 123 -8.81 2.77 -10.94
N LEU A 124 -8.65 3.86 -11.70
CA LEU A 124 -8.63 3.83 -13.17
C LEU A 124 -7.49 2.96 -13.71
N ARG A 125 -6.30 3.09 -13.14
CA ARG A 125 -5.13 2.27 -13.52
C ARG A 125 -5.32 0.82 -13.13
N SER A 126 -5.86 0.55 -11.95
CA SER A 126 -6.14 -0.81 -11.49
C SER A 126 -7.17 -1.51 -12.39
N LEU A 127 -8.26 -0.83 -12.74
CA LEU A 127 -9.26 -1.36 -13.67
C LEU A 127 -8.66 -1.61 -15.06
N SER A 128 -7.79 -0.73 -15.53
CA SER A 128 -7.09 -0.90 -16.81
C SER A 128 -6.14 -2.11 -16.79
N ASP A 129 -5.40 -2.32 -15.69
CA ASP A 129 -4.53 -3.49 -15.50
C ASP A 129 -5.35 -4.78 -15.40
N LEU A 130 -6.41 -4.79 -14.60
CA LEU A 130 -7.29 -5.95 -14.41
C LEU A 130 -8.03 -6.35 -15.70
N ALA A 131 -8.27 -5.41 -16.61
CA ALA A 131 -8.85 -5.70 -17.93
C ALA A 131 -7.82 -6.28 -18.91
N SER A 132 -6.52 -6.26 -18.58
CA SER A 132 -5.45 -6.79 -19.43
C SER A 132 -5.26 -8.30 -19.21
N PRO A 133 -5.04 -9.09 -20.28
CA PRO A 133 -4.69 -10.51 -20.15
C PRO A 133 -3.34 -10.74 -19.45
N ALA A 134 -2.51 -9.71 -19.32
CA ALA A 134 -1.23 -9.72 -18.60
C ALA A 134 -1.32 -9.01 -17.22
N SER A 135 -2.51 -8.95 -16.62
CA SER A 135 -2.75 -8.25 -15.35
C SER A 135 -1.78 -8.70 -14.26
N LYS A 136 -1.13 -7.73 -13.63
CA LYS A 136 -0.25 -7.97 -12.47
C LYS A 136 -1.03 -7.92 -11.15
N LEU A 137 -2.17 -7.22 -11.12
CA LEU A 137 -3.06 -7.13 -9.97
C LEU A 137 -4.02 -8.33 -9.85
N GLY A 138 -4.42 -8.93 -10.97
CA GLY A 138 -5.35 -10.06 -11.00
C GLY A 138 -4.74 -11.39 -10.58
N CYS A 139 -3.41 -11.48 -10.51
CA CYS A 139 -2.71 -12.67 -10.07
C CYS A 139 -2.64 -12.70 -8.54
N SER A 140 -3.69 -13.21 -7.90
CA SER A 140 -3.74 -13.38 -6.45
C SER A 140 -2.85 -14.54 -6.04
N ARG A 141 -1.73 -14.24 -5.36
CA ARG A 141 -1.10 -15.22 -4.48
C ARG A 141 -1.93 -15.25 -3.19
N VAL A 142 -3.05 -15.98 -3.23
CA VAL A 142 -3.75 -16.37 -2.00
C VAL A 142 -2.73 -17.17 -1.19
N LEU A 143 -2.44 -16.73 0.03
CA LEU A 143 -1.72 -17.55 0.99
C LEU A 143 -2.62 -18.75 1.33
N GLU A 144 -2.51 -19.83 0.56
CA GLU A 144 -3.13 -21.11 0.91
C GLU A 144 -2.49 -21.63 2.20
N GLY A 145 -3.31 -21.74 3.23
CA GLY A 145 -2.88 -22.19 4.55
C GLY A 145 -4.01 -22.26 5.57
N ALA A 146 -5.20 -22.75 5.21
CA ALA A 146 -6.16 -23.39 6.13
C ALA A 146 -7.37 -23.97 5.40
N GLY A 147 -7.45 -25.31 5.31
CA GLY A 147 -8.72 -26.04 5.35
C GLY A 147 -9.37 -26.45 4.02
N SER A 148 -9.09 -27.70 3.63
CA SER A 148 -9.96 -28.72 3.00
C SER A 148 -11.12 -28.30 2.07
N ASP A 149 -11.07 -28.88 0.86
CA ASP A 149 -12.18 -29.19 -0.06
C ASP A 149 -12.48 -28.20 -1.20
N ASP A 150 -11.60 -28.06 -2.20
CA ASP A 150 -11.98 -27.72 -3.59
C ASP A 150 -10.81 -27.87 -4.60
N ASP A 151 -10.68 -29.07 -5.21
CA ASP A 151 -9.81 -29.36 -6.36
C ASP A 151 -10.45 -28.84 -7.68
N ASP A 152 -10.29 -27.55 -8.05
CA ASP A 152 -10.53 -27.08 -9.43
C ASP A 152 -9.20 -26.80 -10.17
N PRO A 153 -8.78 -27.65 -11.12
CA PRO A 153 -7.53 -27.51 -11.85
C PRO A 153 -7.47 -26.32 -12.83
N ARG A 154 -8.55 -25.54 -12.99
CA ARG A 154 -8.55 -24.33 -13.83
C ARG A 154 -7.99 -23.09 -13.13
N MET A 155 -7.91 -23.07 -11.80
CA MET A 155 -7.44 -21.91 -11.03
C MET A 155 -5.92 -21.85 -10.89
N ALA A 156 -5.24 -23.01 -10.86
CA ALA A 156 -3.79 -23.09 -10.67
C ALA A 156 -2.95 -22.64 -11.88
N ALA A 157 -3.54 -22.57 -13.08
CA ALA A 157 -2.81 -22.32 -14.33
C ALA A 157 -2.56 -20.84 -14.65
N GLN A 158 -3.28 -19.90 -14.02
CA GLN A 158 -3.31 -18.50 -14.48
C GLN A 158 -2.22 -17.59 -13.89
N CYS A 159 -1.49 -18.02 -12.85
CA CYS A 159 -0.42 -17.21 -12.25
C CYS A 159 1.01 -17.66 -12.61
N ALA A 160 1.21 -18.90 -13.05
CA ALA A 160 2.55 -19.45 -13.30
C ALA A 160 3.09 -19.17 -14.72
N GLN A 161 2.26 -18.76 -15.67
CA GLN A 161 2.67 -18.61 -17.08
C GLN A 161 3.21 -17.21 -17.44
N GLY A 162 3.21 -16.25 -16.50
CA GLY A 162 3.64 -14.86 -16.75
C GLY A 162 5.11 -14.54 -16.51
N THR A 163 5.94 -15.50 -16.04
CA THR A 163 7.34 -15.24 -15.64
C THR A 163 8.40 -16.02 -16.42
N ALA A 164 8.03 -16.71 -17.50
CA ALA A 164 8.99 -17.56 -18.21
C ALA A 164 8.81 -17.56 -19.74
N LEU A 165 8.66 -16.41 -20.39
CA LEU A 165 8.90 -16.28 -21.84
C LEU A 165 9.24 -14.82 -22.18
N GLU A 166 10.44 -14.34 -21.86
CA GLU A 166 11.20 -13.31 -22.61
C GLU A 166 12.65 -13.33 -22.12
N ALA A 167 13.33 -14.45 -22.32
CA ALA A 167 14.78 -14.55 -22.20
C ALA A 167 15.27 -15.79 -22.95
N GLU A 168 15.08 -15.86 -24.27
CA GLU A 168 16.05 -16.50 -25.19
C GLU A 168 15.97 -15.79 -26.55
N ASP A 169 17.17 -15.60 -27.10
CA ASP A 169 17.55 -15.05 -28.41
C ASP A 169 17.01 -15.87 -29.58
#